data_AF-X0WFR5-F1
#
_entry.id   AF-X0WFR5-F1
#
_cell.length_a   1.000
_cell.length_b   1.000
_cell.length_c   1.000
_cell.angle_alpha   90.00
_cell.angle_beta   90.00
_cell.angle_gamma   90.00
#
_symmetry.space_group_name_H-M   'P 1'
#
loop_
_entity.id
_entity.type
_entity.pdbx_description
1 polymer ?
#
loop_
_entity_poly.entity_id
_entity_poly.type
_entity_poly.pdbx_seq_one_letter_code
_entity_poly.pdbx_strand_id
1 'polypeptide(L)'
;FGNPETTTGGNALKFYATQRLDIRRIASIQEGDKAIGNRTRVKVVKNKIAPPFRMAEFDIIYGGGISKEGDILDLGVGLDVVEKSGAWYSFNEERIGQGRENVRRFLSEHPDIMNDISVRVKEKLGIGEKRDTSQEETK
;
A
#
# COMPACT_ATOMS: atom_id res chain seq x y z
N PHE A 1 -33.24 -1.42 -7.91
CA PHE A 1 -32.94 -2.59 -7.06
C PHE A 1 -31.43 -2.78 -7.03
N GLY A 2 -30.79 -2.70 -5.86
CA GLY A 2 -29.32 -2.57 -5.70
C GLY A 2 -28.67 -3.76 -4.98
N ASN A 3 -27.41 -3.61 -4.54
CA ASN A 3 -26.62 -4.64 -3.85
C ASN A 3 -27.40 -5.19 -2.61
N PRO A 4 -27.63 -6.52 -2.51
CA PRO A 4 -28.34 -7.15 -1.40
C PRO A 4 -27.57 -7.23 -0.07
N GLU A 5 -26.27 -6.92 -0.05
CA GLU A 5 -25.46 -7.02 1.16
C GLU A 5 -25.88 -5.99 2.23
N THR A 6 -26.13 -6.48 3.46
CA THR A 6 -26.46 -5.66 4.63
C THR A 6 -25.59 -6.01 5.82
N THR A 7 -25.30 -5.03 6.68
CA THR A 7 -24.56 -5.25 7.93
C THR A 7 -25.54 -5.56 9.06
N THR A 8 -25.18 -6.48 9.96
CA THR A 8 -25.97 -6.77 11.17
C THR A 8 -26.00 -5.56 12.13
N GLY A 9 -26.96 -5.55 13.05
CA GLY A 9 -27.11 -4.44 14.02
C GLY A 9 -27.96 -3.26 13.52
N GLY A 10 -28.76 -3.48 12.47
CA GLY A 10 -29.68 -2.47 11.94
C GLY A 10 -28.97 -1.28 11.28
N ASN A 11 -29.66 -0.14 11.20
CA ASN A 11 -29.18 1.02 10.44
C ASN A 11 -28.38 2.03 11.26
N ALA A 12 -28.35 1.94 12.59
CA ALA A 12 -27.73 2.96 13.45
C ALA A 12 -26.24 3.14 13.10
N LEU A 13 -25.45 2.06 13.04
CA LEU A 13 -24.04 2.12 12.72
C LEU A 13 -23.76 2.77 11.35
N LYS A 14 -24.65 2.55 10.36
CA LYS A 14 -24.54 3.16 9.04
C LYS A 14 -24.57 4.69 9.11
N PHE A 15 -25.35 5.29 10.01
CA PHE A 15 -25.48 6.75 10.14
C PHE A 15 -24.41 7.36 11.06
N TYR A 16 -24.15 6.72 12.20
CA TYR A 16 -23.20 7.24 13.19
C TYR A 16 -21.74 7.08 12.79
N ALA A 17 -21.36 6.02 12.07
CA ALA A 17 -19.97 5.81 11.67
C ALA A 17 -19.41 6.96 10.82
N THR A 18 -18.23 7.46 11.20
CA THR A 18 -17.48 8.50 10.46
C THR A 18 -16.86 7.92 9.19
N GLN A 19 -16.36 6.68 9.27
CA GLN A 19 -15.83 5.93 8.14
C GLN A 19 -16.45 4.53 8.11
N ARG A 20 -16.67 3.99 6.90
CA ARG A 20 -17.06 2.58 6.70
C ARG A 20 -16.18 1.99 5.61
N LEU A 21 -15.59 0.85 5.94
CA LEU A 21 -14.68 0.11 5.08
C LEU A 21 -15.35 -1.20 4.69
N ASP A 22 -15.38 -1.50 3.39
CA ASP A 22 -15.78 -2.80 2.83
C ASP A 22 -14.50 -3.53 2.42
N ILE A 23 -14.19 -4.62 3.11
CA ILE A 23 -12.99 -5.43 2.92
C ILE A 23 -13.35 -6.73 2.19
N ARG A 24 -12.66 -7.00 1.09
CA ARG A 24 -12.86 -8.22 0.28
C ARG A 24 -11.54 -8.84 -0.09
N ARG A 25 -11.45 -10.16 0.07
CA ARG A 25 -10.36 -10.95 -0.50
C ARG A 25 -10.52 -11.03 -2.02
N ILE A 26 -9.47 -10.70 -2.76
CA ILE A 26 -9.44 -10.81 -4.23
C ILE A 26 -8.78 -12.11 -4.66
N ALA A 27 -7.56 -12.36 -4.18
CA ALA A 27 -6.73 -13.46 -4.66
C ALA A 27 -5.95 -14.09 -3.50
N SER A 28 -5.59 -15.37 -3.67
CA SER A 28 -4.66 -16.07 -2.77
C SER A 28 -3.23 -15.84 -3.26
N ILE A 29 -2.33 -15.52 -2.34
CA ILE A 29 -0.89 -15.41 -2.61
C ILE A 29 -0.28 -16.77 -2.29
N GLN A 30 0.31 -17.40 -3.30
CA GLN A 30 0.94 -18.71 -3.19
C GLN A 30 2.42 -18.59 -3.48
N GLU A 31 3.22 -19.33 -2.72
CA GLU A 31 4.65 -19.53 -2.96
C GLU A 31 4.88 -21.03 -3.15
N GLY A 32 5.12 -21.44 -4.40
CA GLY A 32 5.05 -22.84 -4.80
C GLY A 32 3.66 -23.43 -4.52
N ASP A 33 3.62 -24.52 -3.74
CA ASP A 33 2.38 -25.22 -3.38
C ASP A 33 1.70 -24.66 -2.10
N LYS A 34 2.31 -23.70 -1.40
CA LYS A 34 1.78 -23.19 -0.12
C LYS A 34 1.09 -21.84 -0.30
N ALA A 35 -0.12 -21.72 0.24
CA ALA A 35 -0.81 -20.44 0.34
C ALA A 35 -0.24 -19.63 1.52
N ILE A 36 0.55 -18.60 1.20
CA ILE A 36 1.25 -17.76 2.18
C ILE A 36 0.43 -16.55 2.63
N GLY A 37 -0.60 -16.16 1.86
CA GLY A 37 -1.41 -15.00 2.20
C GLY A 37 -2.59 -14.74 1.26
N ASN A 38 -3.22 -13.58 1.42
CA ASN A 38 -4.34 -13.12 0.62
C ASN A 38 -4.12 -11.67 0.16
N ARG A 39 -4.30 -11.42 -1.14
CA ARG A 39 -4.46 -10.06 -1.67
C ARG A 39 -5.86 -9.57 -1.39
N THR A 40 -5.95 -8.45 -0.69
CA THR A 40 -7.20 -7.92 -0.13
C THR A 40 -7.42 -6.50 -0.63
N ARG A 41 -8.67 -6.17 -0.99
CA ARG A 41 -9.08 -4.82 -1.36
C ARG A 41 -10.03 -4.28 -0.32
N VAL A 42 -9.77 -3.05 0.09
CA VAL A 42 -10.62 -2.28 0.99
C VAL A 42 -11.19 -1.10 0.23
N LYS A 43 -12.52 -0.99 0.19
CA LYS A 43 -13.23 0.17 -0.37
C LYS A 43 -13.79 1.02 0.75
N VAL A 44 -13.54 2.32 0.69
CA VAL A 44 -14.12 3.29 1.62
C VAL A 44 -15.55 3.62 1.19
N VAL A 45 -16.55 2.90 1.71
CA VAL A 45 -17.96 3.06 1.34
C VAL A 45 -18.58 4.33 1.93
N LYS A 46 -18.08 4.78 3.08
CA LYS A 46 -18.48 6.04 3.71
C LYS A 46 -17.25 6.72 4.28
N ASN A 47 -17.12 8.02 4.05
CA ASN A 47 -16.10 8.85 4.66
C ASN A 47 -16.69 10.24 4.92
N LYS A 48 -16.63 10.72 6.17
CA LYS A 48 -17.05 12.09 6.54
C LYS A 48 -15.87 13.08 6.64
N ILE A 49 -14.63 12.62 6.50
CA ILE A 49 -13.42 13.43 6.71
C ILE A 49 -12.75 13.78 5.38
N ALA A 50 -12.80 12.87 4.40
CA ALA A 50 -12.16 13.03 3.10
C ALA A 50 -13.04 12.43 1.98
N PRO A 51 -12.67 12.56 0.70
CA PRO A 51 -13.45 12.01 -0.41
C PRO A 51 -13.72 10.49 -0.23
N PRO A 52 -15.00 10.05 -0.30
CA PRO A 52 -15.35 8.64 -0.19
C PRO A 52 -15.04 7.86 -1.48
N PHE A 53 -15.27 6.54 -1.45
CA PHE A 53 -15.15 5.59 -2.56
C PHE A 53 -13.75 5.30 -3.09
N ARG A 54 -12.71 5.81 -2.42
CA ARG A 54 -11.33 5.36 -2.66
C ARG A 54 -11.18 3.88 -2.31
N MET A 55 -10.27 3.22 -3.03
CA MET A 55 -9.93 1.82 -2.83
C MET A 55 -8.45 1.72 -2.47
N ALA A 56 -8.12 0.80 -1.58
CA ALA A 56 -6.76 0.41 -1.26
C ALA A 56 -6.62 -1.09 -1.49
N GLU A 57 -5.52 -1.52 -2.09
CA GLU A 57 -5.17 -2.92 -2.25
C GLU A 57 -3.90 -3.19 -1.49
N PHE A 58 -3.88 -4.25 -0.69
CA PHE A 58 -2.71 -4.67 0.05
C PHE A 58 -2.71 -6.17 0.25
N ASP A 59 -1.53 -6.68 0.56
CA ASP A 59 -1.33 -8.10 0.80
C ASP A 59 -1.33 -8.39 2.30
N ILE A 60 -2.08 -9.41 2.70
CA ILE A 60 -2.12 -9.92 4.06
C ILE A 60 -1.40 -11.27 4.09
N ILE A 61 -0.25 -11.33 4.74
CA ILE A 61 0.57 -12.54 4.89
C ILE A 61 0.19 -13.23 6.20
N TYR A 62 -0.03 -14.54 6.16
CA TYR A 62 -0.35 -15.30 7.37
C TYR A 62 0.82 -15.29 8.35
N GLY A 63 0.56 -14.94 9.62
CA GLY A 63 1.59 -14.81 10.66
C GLY A 63 2.37 -13.49 10.65
N GLY A 64 2.36 -12.73 9.55
CA GLY A 64 3.02 -11.42 9.44
C GLY A 64 2.07 -10.22 9.42
N GLY A 65 0.78 -10.44 9.13
CA GLY A 65 -0.20 -9.35 9.04
C GLY A 65 -0.14 -8.61 7.72
N ILE A 66 -0.39 -7.30 7.74
CA ILE A 66 -0.38 -6.46 6.53
C ILE A 66 1.08 -6.23 6.12
N SER A 67 1.41 -6.58 4.88
CA SER A 67 2.74 -6.38 4.30
C SER A 67 2.95 -4.91 3.94
N LYS A 68 3.67 -4.18 4.79
CA LYS A 68 3.96 -2.75 4.57
C LYS A 68 4.96 -2.55 3.44
N GLU A 69 5.94 -3.44 3.36
CA GLU A 69 7.02 -3.43 2.37
C GLU A 69 6.46 -3.65 0.97
N GLY A 70 5.50 -4.58 0.83
CA GLY A 70 4.82 -4.84 -0.43
C GLY A 70 3.96 -3.66 -0.90
N ASP A 71 3.26 -3.01 0.03
CA ASP A 71 2.43 -1.83 -0.27
C ASP A 71 3.29 -0.63 -0.70
N ILE A 72 4.37 -0.36 0.02
CA ILE A 72 5.32 0.71 -0.33
C ILE A 72 5.94 0.46 -1.71
N LEU A 73 6.29 -0.79 -2.03
CA LEU A 73 6.84 -1.13 -3.34
C LEU A 73 5.81 -0.89 -4.46
N ASP A 74 4.57 -1.35 -4.29
CA ASP A 74 3.52 -1.19 -5.29
C ASP A 74 3.18 0.30 -5.51
N LEU A 75 3.10 1.08 -4.43
CA LEU A 75 2.92 2.54 -4.50
C LEU A 75 4.13 3.23 -5.13
N GLY A 76 5.34 2.79 -4.80
CA GLY A 76 6.59 3.32 -5.34
C GLY A 76 6.70 3.11 -6.84
N VAL A 77 6.28 1.95 -7.35
CA VAL A 77 6.20 1.70 -8.80
C VAL A 77 5.08 2.53 -9.43
N GLY A 78 3.90 2.60 -8.80
CA GLY A 78 2.77 3.35 -9.34
C GLY A 78 2.98 4.87 -9.38
N LEU A 79 3.90 5.40 -8.58
CA LEU A 79 4.24 6.81 -8.52
C LEU A 79 5.58 7.13 -9.20
N ASP A 80 6.19 6.19 -9.93
CA ASP A 80 7.50 6.36 -10.58
C ASP A 80 8.61 6.82 -9.58
N VAL A 81 8.59 6.26 -8.37
CA VAL A 81 9.69 6.37 -7.39
C VAL A 81 10.65 5.20 -7.52
N VAL A 82 10.11 4.02 -7.82
CA VAL A 82 10.85 2.79 -8.08
C VAL A 82 10.63 2.43 -9.55
N GLU A 83 11.72 2.26 -10.29
CA GLU A 83 11.66 1.89 -11.69
C GLU A 83 11.53 0.38 -11.85
N LYS A 84 10.61 -0.05 -12.72
CA LYS A 84 10.41 -1.45 -13.04
C LYS A 84 10.81 -1.74 -14.48
N SER A 85 11.97 -2.35 -14.68
CA SER A 85 12.45 -2.82 -15.98
C SER A 85 12.13 -4.32 -16.16
N GLY A 86 10.91 -4.61 -16.60
CA GLY A 86 10.44 -5.99 -16.77
C GLY A 86 10.26 -6.70 -15.43
N ALA A 87 11.14 -7.65 -15.11
CA ALA A 87 11.16 -8.35 -13.83
C ALA A 87 12.10 -7.71 -12.79
N TRP A 88 12.89 -6.71 -13.19
CA TRP A 88 13.86 -6.03 -12.33
C TRP A 88 13.28 -4.75 -11.73
N TYR A 89 13.66 -4.48 -10.48
CA TYR A 89 13.31 -3.26 -9.75
C TYR A 89 14.58 -2.47 -9.43
N SER A 90 14.54 -1.17 -9.68
CA SER A 90 15.64 -0.25 -9.43
C SER A 90 15.17 0.97 -8.64
N PHE A 91 16.02 1.50 -7.77
CA PHE A 91 15.80 2.71 -7.00
C PHE A 91 17.05 3.57 -7.03
N ASN A 92 16.93 4.84 -7.40
CA ASN A 92 18.08 5.75 -7.58
C ASN A 92 19.20 5.17 -8.45
N GLU A 93 18.84 4.57 -9.59
CA GLU A 93 19.80 3.94 -10.53
C GLU A 93 20.47 2.66 -9.99
N GLU A 94 20.26 2.30 -8.72
CA GLU A 94 20.73 1.04 -8.13
C GLU A 94 19.70 -0.07 -8.32
N ARG A 95 20.17 -1.26 -8.72
CA ARG A 95 19.30 -2.44 -8.90
C ARG A 95 19.06 -3.11 -7.56
N ILE A 96 17.82 -3.03 -7.08
CA ILE A 96 17.41 -3.65 -5.82
C ILE A 96 17.30 -5.18 -5.95
N GLY A 97 16.65 -5.64 -7.03
CA GLY A 97 16.46 -7.08 -7.22
C GLY A 97 15.48 -7.45 -8.31
N GLN A 98 15.37 -8.76 -8.53
CA GLN A 98 14.46 -9.36 -9.49
C GLN A 98 13.26 -9.97 -8.77
N GLY A 99 12.06 -9.62 -9.24
CA GLY A 99 10.80 -10.15 -8.73
C GLY A 99 10.32 -9.47 -7.45
N ARG A 100 8.99 -9.36 -7.32
CA ARG A 100 8.32 -8.64 -6.23
C ARG A 100 8.66 -9.21 -4.85
N GLU A 101 8.70 -10.54 -4.72
CA GLU A 101 8.94 -11.22 -3.44
C GLU A 101 10.37 -10.99 -2.92
N ASN A 102 11.36 -11.06 -3.82
CA ASN A 102 12.75 -10.84 -3.46
C ASN A 102 12.99 -9.39 -3.04
N VAL A 103 12.39 -8.44 -3.76
CA VAL A 103 12.47 -7.01 -3.42
C VAL A 103 11.76 -6.72 -2.09
N ARG A 104 10.61 -7.36 -1.82
CA ARG A 104 9.94 -7.25 -0.51
C ARG A 104 10.85 -7.70 0.62
N ARG A 105 11.52 -8.84 0.45
CA ARG A 105 12.47 -9.36 1.43
C ARG A 105 13.65 -8.42 1.62
N PHE A 106 14.23 -7.91 0.53
CA PHE A 106 15.29 -6.92 0.58
C PHE A 106 14.87 -5.66 1.37
N LEU A 107 13.69 -5.12 1.11
CA LEU A 107 13.17 -3.96 1.84
C LEU A 107 12.91 -4.25 3.33
N SER A 108 12.61 -5.50 3.67
CA SER A 108 12.49 -5.95 5.07
C SER A 108 13.84 -6.00 5.78
N GLU A 109 14.90 -6.37 5.05
CA GLU A 109 16.28 -6.46 5.56
C GLU A 109 16.98 -5.08 5.60
N HIS A 110 16.55 -4.13 4.76
CA HIS A 110 17.10 -2.78 4.65
C HIS A 110 16.07 -1.69 4.96
N PRO A 111 15.75 -1.44 6.24
CA PRO A 111 14.73 -0.47 6.66
C PRO A 111 15.07 0.98 6.26
N ASP A 112 16.36 1.32 6.10
CA ASP A 112 16.80 2.65 5.69
C ASP A 112 16.31 2.99 4.29
N ILE A 113 16.52 2.08 3.33
CA ILE A 113 16.04 2.20 1.95
C ILE A 113 14.51 2.22 1.91
N MET A 114 13.85 1.36 2.71
CA MET A 114 12.39 1.36 2.81
C MET A 114 11.84 2.71 3.29
N ASN A 115 12.48 3.34 4.27
CA ASN A 115 12.07 4.65 4.78
C ASN A 115 12.27 5.74 3.73
N ASP A 116 13.37 5.74 2.99
CA ASP A 116 13.59 6.71 1.91
C ASP A 116 12.55 6.59 0.80
N ILE A 117 12.21 5.37 0.37
CA ILE A 117 11.11 5.15 -0.58
C ILE A 117 9.80 5.63 0.02
N SER A 118 9.52 5.32 1.29
CA SER A 118 8.29 5.72 1.97
C SER A 118 8.13 7.24 2.03
N VAL A 119 9.20 7.97 2.33
CA VAL A 119 9.21 9.44 2.37
C VAL A 119 8.90 10.01 0.99
N ARG A 120 9.58 9.54 -0.06
CA ARG A 120 9.35 10.03 -1.43
C ARG A 120 7.95 9.72 -1.95
N VAL A 121 7.42 8.53 -1.63
CA VAL A 121 6.04 8.15 -1.93
C VAL A 121 5.05 9.08 -1.23
N LYS A 122 5.28 9.37 0.05
CA LYS A 122 4.47 10.30 0.85
C LYS A 122 4.52 11.73 0.32
N GLU A 123 5.69 12.21 -0.08
CA GLU A 123 5.87 13.52 -0.70
C GLU A 123 5.09 13.64 -2.01
N LYS A 124 5.18 12.63 -2.90
CA LYS A 124 4.40 12.59 -4.15
C LYS A 124 2.89 12.54 -3.91
N LEU A 125 2.45 11.87 -2.83
CA LEU A 125 1.04 11.83 -2.42
C LEU A 125 0.58 13.09 -1.69
N GLY A 126 1.48 14.02 -1.36
CA GLY A 126 1.20 15.21 -0.56
C GLY A 126 0.82 14.90 0.89
N ILE A 127 1.25 13.75 1.42
CA ILE A 127 0.93 13.27 2.77
C ILE A 127 2.21 13.26 3.61
N GLY A 128 2.46 14.34 4.35
CA GLY A 128 3.62 14.47 5.24
C GLY A 128 4.04 15.93 5.37
N GLU A 129 4.87 16.25 6.37
CA GLU A 129 5.57 17.54 6.39
C GLU A 129 6.48 17.59 5.16
N LYS A 130 6.34 18.64 4.34
CA LYS A 130 7.34 18.94 3.32
C LYS A 130 8.68 19.04 4.04
N ARG A 131 9.65 18.20 3.70
CA ARG A 131 11.04 18.59 3.95
C ARG A 131 11.27 19.81 3.06
N ASP A 132 11.40 20.98 3.67
CA ASP A 132 11.86 22.17 3.00
C ASP A 132 13.28 21.89 2.48
N THR A 133 13.39 21.38 1.26
CA THR A 133 14.65 21.29 0.53
C THR A 133 15.00 22.70 0.05
N SER A 134 15.34 23.59 0.98
CA SER A 134 15.73 24.99 0.71
C SER A 134 16.94 25.43 1.54
N GLN A 135 17.82 24.49 1.91
CA GLN A 135 19.12 24.81 2.50
C GLN A 135 20.23 23.86 2.01
N GLU A 136 20.55 23.89 0.72
CA GLU A 136 21.87 23.40 0.23
C GLU A 136 22.26 24.03 -1.13
N GLU A 137 22.03 25.34 -1.29
CA GLU A 137 22.65 26.13 -2.36
C GLU A 137 23.13 27.48 -1.81
N THR A 138 23.97 27.48 -0.76
CA THR A 138 24.91 28.60 -0.52
C THR A 138 26.02 28.20 0.44
N LYS A 139 27.19 27.83 -0.09
CA LYS A 139 28.50 28.38 0.30
C LYS A 139 29.61 27.90 -0.64
#